data_AF-A0A2A5GX07-F1
#
_entry.id   AF-A0A2A5GX07-F1
#
_cell.length_a   1.000
_cell.length_b   1.000
_cell.length_c   1.000
_cell.angle_alpha   90.00
_cell.angle_beta   90.00
_cell.angle_gamma   90.00
#
_symmetry.space_group_name_H-M   'P 1'
#
loop_
_entity.id
_entity.type
_entity.pdbx_description
1 polymer ?
#
loop_
_entity_poly.entity_id
_entity_poly.type
_entity_poly.pdbx_seq_one_letter_code
_entity_poly.pdbx_strand_id
1 'polypeptide(L)'
;MRINNKISSTLLLSIFTIVISYSQNIENKINDILNKEYSKDGTGAVALVSKDGRIIYHNAFGLANLELNTPMANDIVFEIGSITKQFTAIAILMLKEQGKLDVSDDIKKHLPNYPTQGKTITIHNLLNHTSGIKNYVTLKEWFPQIRKDFTPGDFIDFFKNEPLNFNPGDKWEYSNSGYYILGLIIEKISGQSYGEFIESKIFKPLTMENSLYANHSKLIDKRALGYSKQDNSIINANYVSYSHLYSAGALMSTTEDLFKWNQALLENTLITEASKTMIFTNTTLNDGSKTNYSYGWAINTIDESNTIEHSGGTLGYATYATYLPKEDIFVTVFSNCDCKEPRVVTTKIAALVLDKPFPSEDLSITLENSELIQFVGTYTFEDGSTRIVTLNDKQLYVNFPNMDKLKIFTHNSKTFWIEGTTETLSFKTTNQGTSCVFKNRIYTSIGYID
;
A
#
# COMPACT_ATOMS: atom_id res chain seq x y z
N MET A 1 -19.52 -8.37 -59.74
CA MET A 1 -19.15 -7.30 -58.78
C MET A 1 -18.35 -7.96 -57.65
N ARG A 2 -17.02 -7.96 -57.72
CA ARG A 2 -16.10 -8.49 -56.69
C ARG A 2 -15.23 -7.32 -56.24
N ILE A 3 -15.44 -6.83 -55.03
CA ILE A 3 -14.64 -5.76 -54.44
C ILE A 3 -13.44 -6.39 -53.72
N ASN A 4 -12.27 -5.77 -53.90
CA ASN A 4 -10.94 -6.20 -53.46
C ASN A 4 -10.79 -6.32 -51.93
N ASN A 5 -10.40 -7.51 -51.45
CA ASN A 5 -10.02 -7.79 -50.06
C ASN A 5 -8.49 -7.71 -49.80
N LYS A 6 -7.73 -6.93 -50.57
CA LYS A 6 -6.25 -6.86 -50.43
C LYS A 6 -5.74 -5.79 -49.44
N ILE A 7 -6.61 -4.96 -48.87
CA ILE A 7 -6.22 -3.87 -47.96
C ILE A 7 -6.20 -4.31 -46.48
N SER A 8 -6.77 -5.48 -46.15
CA SER A 8 -6.91 -5.91 -44.75
C SER A 8 -5.63 -6.52 -44.15
N SER A 9 -4.86 -7.32 -44.91
CA SER A 9 -3.74 -8.09 -44.36
C SER A 9 -2.49 -7.26 -44.01
N THR A 10 -2.16 -6.23 -44.80
CA THR A 10 -0.95 -5.41 -44.56
C THR A 10 -1.15 -4.45 -43.39
N LEU A 11 -2.37 -3.91 -43.22
CA LEU A 11 -2.73 -3.04 -42.11
C LEU A 11 -2.74 -3.83 -40.78
N LEU A 12 -3.30 -5.04 -40.78
CA LEU A 12 -3.26 -5.98 -39.66
C LEU A 12 -1.83 -6.35 -39.27
N LEU A 13 -0.96 -6.63 -40.25
CA LEU A 13 0.45 -6.96 -39.98
C LEU A 13 1.22 -5.78 -39.38
N SER A 14 1.00 -4.55 -39.88
CA SER A 14 1.64 -3.34 -39.35
C SER A 14 1.17 -2.99 -37.93
N ILE A 15 -0.13 -3.14 -37.66
CA ILE A 15 -0.70 -2.93 -36.31
C ILE A 15 -0.15 -3.97 -35.34
N PHE A 16 -0.03 -5.23 -35.78
CA PHE A 16 0.52 -6.32 -34.96
C PHE A 16 1.99 -6.09 -34.61
N THR A 17 2.82 -5.62 -35.55
CA THR A 17 4.23 -5.30 -35.26
C THR A 17 4.41 -4.13 -34.29
N ILE A 18 3.58 -3.08 -34.39
CA ILE A 18 3.68 -1.90 -33.52
C ILE A 18 3.32 -2.27 -32.07
N VAL A 19 2.29 -3.10 -31.86
CA VAL A 19 1.87 -3.57 -30.53
C VAL A 19 2.96 -4.42 -29.87
N ILE A 20 3.63 -5.31 -30.62
CA ILE A 20 4.72 -6.15 -30.10
C ILE A 20 5.92 -5.29 -29.67
N SER A 21 6.33 -4.30 -30.49
CA SER A 21 7.47 -3.43 -30.14
C SER A 21 7.20 -2.54 -28.92
N TYR A 22 5.98 -2.05 -28.75
CA TYR A 22 5.60 -1.25 -27.57
C TYR A 22 5.54 -2.11 -26.31
N SER A 23 4.99 -3.33 -26.39
CA SER A 23 4.94 -4.30 -25.29
C SER A 23 6.35 -4.72 -24.83
N GLN A 24 7.28 -4.93 -25.77
CA GLN A 24 8.67 -5.27 -25.42
C GLN A 24 9.39 -4.09 -24.75
N ASN A 25 9.02 -2.85 -25.10
CA ASN A 25 9.61 -1.64 -24.52
C ASN A 25 9.18 -1.43 -23.06
N ILE A 26 7.89 -1.61 -22.75
CA ILE A 26 7.37 -1.47 -21.38
C ILE A 26 7.95 -2.56 -20.46
N GLU A 27 8.01 -3.81 -20.93
CA GLU A 27 8.58 -4.92 -20.17
C GLU A 27 10.04 -4.66 -19.78
N ASN A 28 10.88 -4.23 -20.74
CA ASN A 28 12.28 -3.92 -20.49
C ASN A 28 12.44 -2.79 -19.46
N LYS A 29 11.64 -1.73 -19.57
CA LYS A 29 11.67 -0.62 -18.60
C LYS A 29 11.25 -1.05 -17.20
N ILE A 30 10.24 -1.92 -17.09
CA ILE A 30 9.83 -2.49 -15.79
C ILE A 30 10.94 -3.39 -15.22
N ASN A 31 11.57 -4.22 -16.06
CA ASN A 31 12.72 -5.04 -15.67
C ASN A 31 13.88 -4.17 -15.16
N ASP A 32 14.20 -3.06 -15.83
CA ASP A 32 15.25 -2.14 -15.40
C ASP A 32 14.94 -1.51 -14.03
N ILE A 33 13.68 -1.10 -13.82
CA ILE A 33 13.21 -0.57 -12.54
C ILE A 33 13.38 -1.63 -11.42
N LEU A 34 13.00 -2.87 -11.67
CA LEU A 34 13.05 -3.94 -10.66
C LEU A 34 14.48 -4.46 -10.42
N ASN A 35 15.32 -4.57 -11.45
CA ASN A 35 16.72 -5.00 -11.32
C ASN A 35 17.59 -4.02 -10.53
N LYS A 36 17.24 -2.72 -10.50
CA LYS A 36 17.90 -1.73 -9.64
C LYS A 36 17.66 -2.02 -8.14
N GLU A 37 16.52 -2.62 -7.80
CA GLU A 37 16.10 -2.87 -6.41
C GLU A 37 16.35 -4.33 -5.97
N TYR A 38 16.26 -5.29 -6.89
CA TYR A 38 16.32 -6.73 -6.62
C TYR A 38 17.43 -7.38 -7.45
N SER A 39 18.59 -7.61 -6.82
CA SER A 39 19.68 -8.35 -7.43
C SER A 39 19.34 -9.83 -7.58
N LYS A 40 19.95 -10.48 -8.58
CA LYS A 40 19.73 -11.91 -8.87
C LYS A 40 20.00 -12.84 -7.68
N ASP A 41 21.04 -12.54 -6.90
CA ASP A 41 21.48 -13.36 -5.77
C ASP A 41 20.98 -12.82 -4.41
N GLY A 42 20.08 -11.82 -4.43
CA GLY A 42 19.53 -11.17 -3.24
C GLY A 42 18.10 -11.58 -2.92
N THR A 43 17.52 -10.92 -1.92
CA THR A 43 16.07 -11.01 -1.63
C THR A 43 15.28 -10.63 -2.87
N GLY A 44 14.14 -11.27 -3.06
CA GLY A 44 13.38 -11.24 -4.29
C GLY A 44 12.05 -10.54 -4.19
N ALA A 45 11.42 -10.41 -5.35
CA ALA A 45 10.09 -9.86 -5.51
C ALA A 45 9.33 -10.49 -6.68
N VAL A 46 8.01 -10.39 -6.64
CA VAL A 46 7.14 -10.70 -7.78
C VAL A 46 6.33 -9.45 -8.10
N ALA A 47 6.30 -9.07 -9.38
CA ALA A 47 5.57 -7.90 -9.86
C ALA A 47 4.54 -8.31 -10.92
N LEU A 48 3.34 -7.74 -10.84
CA LEU A 48 2.27 -7.91 -11.82
C LEU A 48 1.69 -6.55 -12.20
N VAL A 49 1.48 -6.34 -13.50
CA VAL A 49 0.81 -5.19 -14.08
C VAL A 49 -0.32 -5.67 -14.95
N SER A 50 -1.52 -5.12 -14.77
CA SER A 50 -2.60 -5.24 -15.73
C SER A 50 -3.06 -3.87 -16.22
N LYS A 51 -3.56 -3.86 -17.46
CA LYS A 51 -4.22 -2.71 -18.08
C LYS A 51 -5.43 -3.19 -18.87
N ASP A 52 -6.56 -2.47 -18.76
CA ASP A 52 -7.81 -2.81 -19.44
C ASP A 52 -8.25 -4.27 -19.17
N GLY A 53 -8.21 -4.68 -17.89
CA GLY A 53 -8.51 -6.04 -17.43
C GLY A 53 -7.54 -7.14 -17.88
N ARG A 54 -6.40 -6.82 -18.50
CA ARG A 54 -5.43 -7.81 -19.02
C ARG A 54 -4.07 -7.67 -18.40
N ILE A 55 -3.46 -8.78 -17.97
CA ILE A 55 -2.07 -8.81 -17.50
C ILE A 55 -1.15 -8.48 -18.69
N ILE A 56 -0.36 -7.41 -18.55
CA ILE A 56 0.63 -6.98 -19.55
C ILE A 56 2.08 -7.23 -19.07
N TYR A 57 2.26 -7.56 -17.79
CA TYR A 57 3.54 -7.89 -17.20
C TYR A 57 3.35 -8.77 -15.96
N HIS A 58 4.12 -9.85 -15.83
CA HIS A 58 4.17 -10.69 -14.63
C HIS A 58 5.52 -11.39 -14.55
N ASN A 59 6.37 -10.96 -13.62
CA ASN A 59 7.73 -11.50 -13.53
C ASN A 59 8.26 -11.52 -12.08
N ALA A 60 9.26 -12.36 -11.86
CA ALA A 60 9.89 -12.62 -10.58
C ALA A 60 11.39 -12.27 -10.61
N PHE A 61 11.89 -11.77 -9.48
CA PHE A 61 13.26 -11.28 -9.31
C PHE A 61 13.86 -11.83 -8.03
N GLY A 62 15.19 -12.03 -8.02
CA GLY A 62 15.93 -12.51 -6.86
C GLY A 62 15.56 -13.93 -6.42
N LEU A 63 15.71 -14.20 -5.12
CA LEU A 63 15.54 -15.52 -4.53
C LEU A 63 14.36 -15.58 -3.56
N ALA A 64 13.57 -16.65 -3.66
CA ALA A 64 12.54 -16.99 -2.68
C ALA A 64 13.14 -17.53 -1.37
N ASN A 65 14.34 -18.11 -1.45
CA ASN A 65 15.11 -18.58 -0.30
C ASN A 65 16.62 -18.42 -0.58
N LEU A 66 17.29 -17.57 0.20
CA LEU A 66 18.71 -17.27 0.12
C LEU A 66 19.58 -18.47 0.51
N GLU A 67 19.22 -19.16 1.59
CA GLU A 67 20.01 -20.28 2.14
C GLU A 67 20.06 -21.48 1.19
N LEU A 68 18.98 -21.71 0.44
CA LEU A 68 18.84 -22.81 -0.51
C LEU A 68 19.09 -22.39 -1.96
N ASN A 69 19.38 -21.10 -2.19
CA ASN A 69 19.52 -20.51 -3.52
C ASN A 69 18.32 -20.83 -4.43
N THR A 70 17.11 -20.79 -3.87
CA THR A 70 15.87 -21.08 -4.59
C THR A 70 15.42 -19.83 -5.35
N PRO A 71 15.36 -19.85 -6.70
CA PRO A 71 14.90 -18.72 -7.49
C PRO A 71 13.46 -18.31 -7.13
N MET A 72 13.18 -17.02 -7.20
CA MET A 72 11.81 -16.52 -7.13
C MET A 72 11.01 -16.98 -8.35
N ALA A 73 9.72 -17.25 -8.16
CA ALA A 73 8.78 -17.60 -9.22
C ALA A 73 7.47 -16.80 -9.08
N ASN A 74 6.73 -16.69 -10.18
CA ASN A 74 5.53 -15.86 -10.29
C ASN A 74 4.38 -16.29 -9.37
N ASP A 75 4.34 -17.57 -8.98
CA ASP A 75 3.32 -18.20 -8.15
C ASP A 75 3.77 -18.40 -6.70
N ILE A 76 4.86 -17.73 -6.28
CA ILE A 76 5.33 -17.75 -4.90
C ILE A 76 4.32 -17.04 -3.98
N VAL A 77 4.03 -17.68 -2.85
CA VAL A 77 3.13 -17.20 -1.80
C VAL A 77 3.90 -16.30 -0.82
N PHE A 78 3.33 -15.13 -0.55
CA PHE A 78 3.84 -14.13 0.39
C PHE A 78 2.82 -13.86 1.50
N GLU A 79 3.28 -13.42 2.66
CA GLU A 79 2.43 -12.70 3.60
C GLU A 79 2.07 -11.33 3.01
N ILE A 80 0.78 -11.04 2.86
CA ILE A 80 0.33 -9.77 2.25
C ILE A 80 0.10 -8.66 3.29
N GLY A 81 0.35 -8.95 4.57
CA GLY A 81 0.20 -8.02 5.68
C GLY A 81 -1.11 -7.25 5.61
N SER A 82 -1.03 -5.94 5.82
CA SER A 82 -2.19 -5.06 5.88
C SER A 82 -3.07 -4.96 4.62
N ILE A 83 -2.68 -5.51 3.46
CA ILE A 83 -3.64 -5.70 2.35
C ILE A 83 -4.82 -6.59 2.81
N THR A 84 -4.61 -7.46 3.80
CA THR A 84 -5.65 -8.22 4.52
C THR A 84 -6.86 -7.37 4.94
N LYS A 85 -6.65 -6.09 5.26
CA LYS A 85 -7.71 -5.17 5.68
C LYS A 85 -8.80 -5.00 4.61
N GLN A 86 -8.43 -5.07 3.33
CA GLN A 86 -9.38 -5.04 2.21
C GLN A 86 -10.38 -6.20 2.30
N PHE A 87 -9.88 -7.41 2.54
CA PHE A 87 -10.70 -8.62 2.68
C PHE A 87 -11.62 -8.54 3.91
N THR A 88 -11.10 -8.03 5.03
CA THR A 88 -11.90 -7.80 6.25
C THR A 88 -13.00 -6.77 6.02
N ALA A 89 -12.72 -5.67 5.32
CA ALA A 89 -13.71 -4.64 5.01
C ALA A 89 -14.83 -5.21 4.11
N ILE A 90 -14.48 -5.98 3.09
CA ILE A 90 -15.47 -6.64 2.22
C ILE A 90 -16.29 -7.65 2.99
N ALA A 91 -15.69 -8.46 3.88
CA ALA A 91 -16.44 -9.37 4.74
C ALA A 91 -17.49 -8.64 5.61
N ILE A 92 -17.16 -7.47 6.15
CA ILE A 92 -18.11 -6.63 6.89
C ILE A 92 -19.23 -6.14 5.97
N LEU A 93 -18.92 -5.69 4.76
CA LEU A 93 -19.94 -5.24 3.80
C LEU A 93 -20.84 -6.40 3.32
N MET A 94 -20.30 -7.61 3.13
CA MET A 94 -21.11 -8.80 2.85
C MET A 94 -22.09 -9.10 3.99
N LEU A 95 -21.66 -8.96 5.25
CA LEU A 95 -22.54 -9.12 6.41
C LEU A 95 -23.58 -7.99 6.51
N LYS A 96 -23.23 -6.76 6.11
CA LYS A 96 -24.17 -5.64 5.97
C LYS A 96 -25.25 -5.94 4.94
N GLU A 97 -24.87 -6.42 3.76
CA GLU A 97 -25.82 -6.76 2.69
C GLU A 97 -26.75 -7.93 3.07
N GLN A 98 -26.29 -8.82 3.94
CA GLN A 98 -27.11 -9.87 4.55
C GLN A 98 -28.05 -9.35 5.66
N GLY A 99 -28.02 -8.05 5.98
CA GLY A 99 -28.83 -7.45 7.05
C GLY A 99 -28.39 -7.84 8.47
N LYS A 100 -27.17 -8.37 8.64
CA LYS A 100 -26.69 -8.87 9.93
C LYS A 100 -26.04 -7.79 10.80
N LEU A 101 -25.58 -6.70 10.17
CA LEU A 101 -25.02 -5.52 10.82
C LEU A 101 -25.27 -4.28 9.95
N ASP A 102 -25.09 -3.11 10.53
CA ASP A 102 -24.88 -1.86 9.78
C ASP A 102 -23.51 -1.27 10.13
N VAL A 103 -22.85 -0.57 9.19
CA VAL A 103 -21.59 0.11 9.49
C VAL A 103 -21.78 1.26 10.50
N SER A 104 -23.01 1.77 10.63
CA SER A 104 -23.37 2.76 11.64
C SER A 104 -23.63 2.17 13.04
N ASP A 105 -23.66 0.84 13.18
CA ASP A 105 -23.85 0.19 14.48
C ASP A 105 -22.71 0.54 15.44
N ASP A 106 -23.07 0.83 16.69
CA ASP A 106 -22.12 0.84 17.81
C ASP A 106 -21.53 -0.57 17.97
N ILE A 107 -20.20 -0.66 18.08
CA ILE A 107 -19.49 -1.94 18.27
C ILE A 107 -20.02 -2.73 19.48
N LYS A 108 -20.57 -2.06 20.50
CA LYS A 108 -21.16 -2.72 21.67
C LYS A 108 -22.39 -3.58 21.35
N LYS A 109 -23.07 -3.32 20.23
CA LYS A 109 -24.15 -4.18 19.74
C LYS A 109 -23.67 -5.61 19.49
N HIS A 110 -22.41 -5.76 19.07
CA HIS A 110 -21.78 -7.05 18.78
C HIS A 110 -20.80 -7.49 19.90
N LEU A 111 -20.25 -6.53 20.64
CA LEU A 111 -19.28 -6.73 21.71
C LEU A 111 -19.72 -5.98 22.98
N PRO A 112 -20.75 -6.45 23.71
CA PRO A 112 -21.40 -5.69 24.79
C PRO A 112 -20.48 -5.33 25.96
N ASN A 113 -19.40 -6.08 26.15
CA ASN A 113 -18.43 -5.88 27.23
C ASN A 113 -17.20 -5.06 26.80
N TYR A 114 -17.16 -4.52 25.57
CA TYR A 114 -16.04 -3.69 25.13
C TYR A 114 -16.09 -2.31 25.81
N PRO A 115 -15.02 -1.88 26.50
CA PRO A 115 -15.02 -0.64 27.27
C PRO A 115 -14.81 0.58 26.36
N THR A 116 -15.90 1.15 25.84
CA THR A 116 -15.84 2.32 24.95
C THR A 116 -15.60 3.66 25.66
N GLN A 117 -15.36 3.65 26.98
CA GLN A 117 -15.16 4.85 27.80
C GLN A 117 -16.31 5.86 27.69
N GLY A 118 -17.54 5.35 27.53
CA GLY A 118 -18.75 6.17 27.38
C GLY A 118 -18.90 6.84 26.01
N LYS A 119 -18.03 6.54 25.05
CA LYS A 119 -18.12 7.01 23.66
C LYS A 119 -18.86 6.00 22.79
N THR A 120 -19.50 6.50 21.73
CA THR A 120 -20.04 5.66 20.66
C THR A 120 -18.95 5.44 19.63
N ILE A 121 -18.52 4.19 19.47
CA ILE A 121 -17.56 3.79 18.43
C ILE A 121 -18.32 2.94 17.43
N THR A 122 -18.38 3.36 16.17
CA THR A 122 -19.12 2.62 15.14
C THR A 122 -18.21 1.68 14.34
N ILE A 123 -18.79 0.71 13.65
CA ILE A 123 -18.07 -0.13 12.68
C ILE A 123 -17.42 0.73 11.58
N HIS A 124 -18.08 1.81 11.14
CA HIS A 124 -17.52 2.80 10.23
C HIS A 124 -16.21 3.38 10.75
N ASN A 125 -16.15 3.76 12.04
CA ASN A 125 -14.94 4.29 12.65
C ASN A 125 -13.78 3.28 12.70
N LEU A 126 -14.08 1.98 12.78
CA LEU A 126 -13.06 0.94 12.71
C LEU A 126 -12.53 0.79 11.28
N LEU A 127 -13.43 0.77 10.29
CA LEU A 127 -13.09 0.57 8.88
C LEU A 127 -12.24 1.70 8.30
N ASN A 128 -12.49 2.94 8.72
CA ASN A 128 -11.81 4.12 8.19
C ASN A 128 -10.69 4.68 9.10
N HIS A 129 -10.33 3.98 10.18
CA HIS A 129 -9.30 4.39 11.15
C HIS A 129 -9.59 5.71 11.90
N THR A 130 -10.86 6.01 12.20
CA THR A 130 -11.23 7.18 13.00
C THR A 130 -11.79 6.82 14.37
N SER A 131 -11.50 5.63 14.90
CA SER A 131 -12.07 5.16 16.17
C SER A 131 -11.44 5.75 17.42
N GLY A 132 -10.21 6.26 17.33
CA GLY A 132 -9.41 6.65 18.50
C GLY A 132 -8.88 5.46 19.31
N ILE A 133 -9.18 4.21 18.92
CA ILE A 133 -8.69 3.01 19.63
C ILE A 133 -7.18 2.89 19.41
N LYS A 134 -6.45 2.87 20.54
CA LYS A 134 -5.00 2.77 20.56
C LYS A 134 -4.52 1.53 19.81
N ASN A 135 -3.53 1.72 18.94
CA ASN A 135 -2.97 0.65 18.13
C ASN A 135 -2.05 -0.24 18.97
N TYR A 136 -2.38 -1.52 19.13
CA TYR A 136 -1.67 -2.42 20.06
C TYR A 136 -0.16 -2.55 19.77
N VAL A 137 0.27 -2.34 18.51
CA VAL A 137 1.69 -2.39 18.12
C VAL A 137 2.51 -1.25 18.74
N THR A 138 1.85 -0.20 19.25
CA THR A 138 2.49 0.93 19.92
C THR A 138 2.66 0.70 21.43
N LEU A 139 2.09 -0.38 21.97
CA LEU A 139 2.20 -0.73 23.39
C LEU A 139 3.57 -1.37 23.65
N LYS A 140 4.27 -0.90 24.68
CA LYS A 140 5.62 -1.38 25.03
C LYS A 140 5.61 -2.88 25.40
N GLU A 141 4.48 -3.33 25.93
CA GLU A 141 4.23 -4.67 26.40
C GLU A 141 4.00 -5.66 25.25
N TRP A 142 3.73 -5.17 24.01
CA TRP A 142 3.33 -6.02 22.90
C TRP A 142 4.49 -6.85 22.34
N PHE A 143 5.63 -6.19 22.05
CA PHE A 143 6.76 -6.84 21.42
C PHE A 143 7.33 -8.02 22.23
N PRO A 144 7.43 -7.95 23.58
CA PRO A 144 7.76 -9.13 24.40
C PRO A 144 6.81 -10.33 24.24
N GLN A 145 5.56 -10.11 23.82
CA GLN A 145 4.55 -11.17 23.63
C GLN A 145 4.47 -11.68 22.19
N ILE A 146 5.23 -11.11 21.23
CA ILE A 146 5.04 -11.29 19.78
C ILE A 146 5.09 -12.75 19.29
N ARG A 147 5.71 -13.64 20.07
CA ARG A 147 5.84 -15.08 19.76
C ARG A 147 4.72 -15.95 20.36
N LYS A 148 3.92 -15.41 21.28
CA LYS A 148 2.89 -16.17 21.99
C LYS A 148 1.61 -16.24 21.16
N ASP A 149 0.99 -17.40 21.10
CA ASP A 149 -0.33 -17.54 20.47
C ASP A 149 -1.44 -17.06 21.41
N PHE A 150 -2.43 -16.37 20.85
CA PHE A 150 -3.62 -15.90 21.55
C PHE A 150 -4.88 -16.32 20.79
N THR A 151 -5.97 -16.51 21.53
CA THR A 151 -7.30 -16.47 20.90
C THR A 151 -7.64 -15.02 20.55
N PRO A 152 -8.52 -14.75 19.57
CA PRO A 152 -8.94 -13.37 19.27
C PRO A 152 -9.49 -12.62 20.49
N GLY A 153 -10.25 -13.29 21.35
CA GLY A 153 -10.78 -12.69 22.59
C GLY A 153 -9.67 -12.32 23.57
N ASP A 154 -8.75 -13.24 23.85
CA ASP A 154 -7.65 -13.01 24.79
C ASP A 154 -6.69 -11.90 24.31
N PHE A 155 -6.51 -11.76 22.99
CA PHE A 155 -5.68 -10.69 22.44
C PHE A 155 -6.35 -9.31 22.53
N ILE A 156 -7.68 -9.22 22.42
CA ILE A 156 -8.37 -7.95 22.65
C ILE A 156 -8.20 -7.47 24.09
N ASP A 157 -8.15 -8.39 25.05
CA ASP A 157 -7.92 -8.06 26.46
C ASP A 157 -6.58 -7.36 26.70
N PHE A 158 -5.61 -7.51 25.79
CA PHE A 158 -4.32 -6.85 25.82
C PHE A 158 -4.40 -5.33 25.62
N PHE A 159 -5.35 -4.83 24.82
CA PHE A 159 -5.43 -3.41 24.47
C PHE A 159 -6.78 -2.75 24.78
N LYS A 160 -7.84 -3.52 25.06
CA LYS A 160 -9.22 -2.97 25.20
C LYS A 160 -9.33 -1.88 26.27
N ASN A 161 -8.53 -1.96 27.33
CA ASN A 161 -8.60 -1.03 28.47
C ASN A 161 -7.72 0.23 28.28
N GLU A 162 -6.99 0.35 27.18
CA GLU A 162 -6.20 1.54 26.89
C GLU A 162 -7.09 2.77 26.67
N PRO A 163 -6.67 3.97 27.12
CA PRO A 163 -7.41 5.20 26.82
C PRO A 163 -7.49 5.43 25.31
N LEU A 164 -8.59 6.02 24.84
CA LEU A 164 -8.68 6.47 23.45
C LEU A 164 -7.67 7.60 23.20
N ASN A 165 -7.03 7.59 22.03
CA ASN A 165 -6.10 8.65 21.62
C ASN A 165 -6.84 9.97 21.29
N PHE A 166 -8.09 9.88 20.86
CA PHE A 166 -8.99 11.00 20.52
C PHE A 166 -10.45 10.51 20.47
N ASN A 167 -11.44 11.42 20.37
CA ASN A 167 -12.84 10.97 20.25
C ASN A 167 -13.11 10.39 18.86
N PRO A 168 -14.00 9.40 18.74
CA PRO A 168 -14.34 8.82 17.43
C PRO A 168 -14.78 9.87 16.40
N GLY A 169 -14.12 9.86 15.24
CA GLY A 169 -14.37 10.77 14.12
C GLY A 169 -13.57 12.08 14.14
N ASP A 170 -12.89 12.42 15.24
CA ASP A 170 -12.17 13.71 15.36
C ASP A 170 -10.84 13.72 14.59
N LYS A 171 -10.19 12.55 14.43
CA LYS A 171 -8.91 12.40 13.73
C LYS A 171 -8.87 11.09 12.96
N TRP A 172 -7.95 11.03 12.01
CA TRP A 172 -7.54 9.79 11.35
C TRP A 172 -6.23 9.30 11.95
N GLU A 173 -6.20 8.06 12.46
CA GLU A 173 -4.98 7.43 12.96
C GLU A 173 -5.03 5.92 12.71
N TYR A 174 -4.11 5.42 11.89
CA TYR A 174 -4.06 4.02 11.49
C TYR A 174 -4.01 3.07 12.69
N SER A 175 -4.97 2.13 12.77
CA SER A 175 -5.10 1.22 13.91
C SER A 175 -5.31 -0.23 13.47
N ASN A 176 -4.33 -1.09 13.80
CA ASN A 176 -4.51 -2.54 13.64
C ASN A 176 -5.56 -3.07 14.62
N SER A 177 -5.66 -2.49 15.83
CA SER A 177 -6.68 -2.82 16.83
C SER A 177 -8.10 -2.71 16.27
N GLY A 178 -8.37 -1.66 15.48
CA GLY A 178 -9.69 -1.48 14.85
C GLY A 178 -10.06 -2.62 13.91
N TYR A 179 -9.14 -3.02 13.03
CA TYR A 179 -9.34 -4.15 12.12
C TYR A 179 -9.34 -5.51 12.82
N TYR A 180 -8.63 -5.63 13.94
CA TYR A 180 -8.67 -6.81 14.79
C TYR A 180 -10.07 -7.02 15.38
N ILE A 181 -10.70 -5.94 15.87
CA ILE A 181 -12.08 -5.95 16.38
C ILE A 181 -13.07 -6.33 15.27
N LEU A 182 -12.88 -5.84 14.04
CA LEU A 182 -13.72 -6.22 12.90
C LEU A 182 -13.68 -7.74 12.63
N GLY A 183 -12.51 -8.37 12.76
CA GLY A 183 -12.39 -9.83 12.66
C GLY A 183 -13.23 -10.55 13.70
N LEU A 184 -13.14 -10.13 14.97
CA LEU A 184 -13.95 -10.74 16.03
C LEU A 184 -15.45 -10.53 15.82
N ILE A 185 -15.87 -9.38 15.28
CA ILE A 185 -17.27 -9.13 14.91
C ILE A 185 -17.72 -10.10 13.81
N ILE A 186 -16.88 -10.34 12.79
CA ILE A 186 -17.15 -11.33 11.73
C ILE A 186 -17.37 -12.72 12.34
N GLU A 187 -16.50 -13.16 13.25
CA GLU A 187 -16.64 -14.48 13.91
C GLU A 187 -17.91 -14.58 14.73
N LYS A 188 -18.20 -13.55 15.55
CA LYS A 188 -19.40 -13.49 16.39
C LYS A 188 -20.69 -13.59 15.59
N ILE A 189 -20.75 -12.93 14.44
CA ILE A 189 -21.95 -12.88 13.59
C ILE A 189 -22.09 -14.12 12.71
N SER A 190 -20.97 -14.63 12.18
CA SER A 190 -20.98 -15.74 11.24
C SER A 190 -20.97 -17.12 11.91
N GLY A 191 -20.43 -17.22 13.13
CA GLY A 191 -20.15 -18.50 13.80
C GLY A 191 -18.97 -19.28 13.21
N GLN A 192 -18.22 -18.70 12.27
CA GLN A 192 -17.02 -19.29 11.66
C GLN A 192 -15.78 -18.57 12.19
N SER A 193 -14.62 -19.25 12.22
CA SER A 193 -13.36 -18.53 12.42
C SER A 193 -13.13 -17.56 11.24
N TYR A 194 -12.37 -16.49 11.47
CA TYR A 194 -12.09 -15.50 10.43
C TYR A 194 -11.48 -16.14 9.18
N GLY A 195 -10.48 -17.03 9.36
CA GLY A 195 -9.85 -17.74 8.25
C GLY A 195 -10.83 -18.58 7.43
N GLU A 196 -11.73 -19.33 8.09
CA GLU A 196 -12.76 -20.13 7.42
C GLU A 196 -13.80 -19.26 6.69
N PHE A 197 -14.17 -18.12 7.27
CA PHE A 197 -15.07 -17.17 6.62
C PHE A 197 -14.45 -16.63 5.33
N ILE A 198 -13.21 -16.12 5.39
CA ILE A 198 -12.51 -15.58 4.21
C ILE A 198 -12.31 -16.67 3.15
N GLU A 199 -11.88 -17.86 3.54
CA GLU A 199 -11.67 -18.96 2.60
C GLU A 199 -12.98 -19.36 1.89
N SER A 200 -14.07 -19.52 2.63
CA SER A 200 -15.34 -20.01 2.09
C SER A 200 -16.16 -18.94 1.35
N LYS A 201 -16.03 -17.67 1.73
CA LYS A 201 -16.82 -16.56 1.18
C LYS A 201 -16.08 -15.71 0.15
N ILE A 202 -14.75 -15.77 0.12
CA ILE A 202 -13.94 -14.96 -0.79
C ILE A 202 -13.01 -15.83 -1.63
N PHE A 203 -12.06 -16.55 -1.03
CA PHE A 203 -11.02 -17.22 -1.82
C PHE A 203 -11.57 -18.31 -2.75
N LYS A 204 -12.44 -19.19 -2.23
CA LYS A 204 -13.05 -20.25 -3.04
C LYS A 204 -13.95 -19.70 -4.16
N PRO A 205 -14.91 -18.79 -3.91
CA PRO A 205 -15.71 -18.19 -4.98
C PRO A 205 -14.90 -17.47 -6.06
N LEU A 206 -13.76 -16.87 -5.69
CA LEU A 206 -12.90 -16.14 -6.62
C LEU A 206 -11.79 -16.99 -7.25
N THR A 207 -11.73 -18.30 -6.95
CA THR A 207 -10.67 -19.19 -7.42
C THR A 207 -9.25 -18.67 -7.11
N MET A 208 -9.09 -18.09 -5.92
CA MET A 208 -7.80 -17.64 -5.38
C MET A 208 -7.09 -18.82 -4.72
N GLU A 209 -6.63 -19.76 -5.54
CA GLU A 209 -6.14 -21.08 -5.11
C GLU A 209 -4.83 -21.04 -4.30
N ASN A 210 -4.07 -19.96 -4.42
CA ASN A 210 -2.80 -19.75 -3.71
C ASN A 210 -2.95 -18.74 -2.55
N SER A 211 -4.20 -18.47 -2.13
CA SER A 211 -4.51 -17.57 -1.03
C SER A 211 -5.04 -18.32 0.17
N LEU A 212 -4.53 -17.98 1.35
CA LEU A 212 -4.86 -18.67 2.59
C LEU A 212 -4.70 -17.79 3.81
N TYR A 213 -5.34 -18.20 4.90
CA TYR A 213 -5.01 -17.68 6.23
C TYR A 213 -3.69 -18.30 6.71
N ALA A 214 -2.77 -17.45 7.15
CA ALA A 214 -1.41 -17.85 7.53
C ALA A 214 -1.39 -18.85 8.68
N ASN A 215 -0.48 -19.82 8.60
CA ASN A 215 -0.32 -20.85 9.63
C ASN A 215 1.13 -21.37 9.67
N HIS A 216 1.74 -21.35 10.86
CA HIS A 216 3.13 -21.80 11.05
C HIS A 216 3.31 -23.32 11.00
N SER A 217 2.27 -24.10 11.29
CA SER A 217 2.32 -25.56 11.35
C SER A 217 1.94 -26.25 10.04
N LYS A 218 1.18 -25.58 9.16
CA LYS A 218 0.80 -26.13 7.85
C LYS A 218 1.95 -26.02 6.86
N LEU A 219 2.08 -27.03 6.00
CA LEU A 219 2.91 -26.93 4.81
C LEU A 219 2.20 -26.01 3.82
N ILE A 220 2.91 -24.97 3.39
CA ILE A 220 2.43 -24.00 2.39
C ILE A 220 3.33 -24.19 1.19
N ASP A 221 2.76 -24.65 0.09
CA ASP A 221 3.50 -24.85 -1.15
C ASP A 221 3.99 -23.50 -1.68
N LYS A 222 5.18 -23.49 -2.28
CA LYS A 222 5.78 -22.30 -2.93
C LYS A 222 5.81 -21.04 -2.04
N ARG A 223 6.02 -21.19 -0.73
CA ARG A 223 6.14 -20.06 0.20
C ARG A 223 7.54 -19.43 0.13
N ALA A 224 7.63 -18.11 -0.06
CA ALA A 224 8.89 -17.38 0.13
C ALA A 224 9.33 -17.44 1.60
N LEU A 225 10.65 -17.46 1.86
CA LEU A 225 11.16 -17.17 3.21
C LEU A 225 11.30 -15.65 3.37
N GLY A 226 10.86 -15.12 4.51
CA GLY A 226 10.91 -13.70 4.82
C GLY A 226 12.24 -13.28 5.46
N TYR A 227 12.77 -12.14 5.03
CA TYR A 227 14.05 -11.61 5.50
C TYR A 227 13.94 -10.19 6.04
N SER A 228 14.81 -9.85 6.98
CA SER A 228 14.99 -8.49 7.48
C SER A 228 16.42 -8.02 7.25
N LYS A 229 16.67 -6.73 7.48
CA LYS A 229 18.01 -6.16 7.48
C LYS A 229 18.42 -5.78 8.90
N GLN A 230 19.57 -6.27 9.34
CA GLN A 230 20.22 -5.83 10.57
C GLN A 230 21.62 -5.33 10.22
N ASP A 231 21.93 -4.09 10.61
CA ASP A 231 23.11 -3.36 10.17
C ASP A 231 23.19 -3.36 8.63
N ASN A 232 24.25 -3.95 8.06
CA ASN A 232 24.43 -4.10 6.62
C ASN A 232 24.23 -5.53 6.10
N SER A 233 23.66 -6.41 6.91
CA SER A 233 23.45 -7.82 6.56
C SER A 233 21.96 -8.17 6.44
N ILE A 234 21.64 -9.02 5.47
CA ILE A 234 20.34 -9.67 5.41
C ILE A 234 20.30 -10.80 6.42
N ILE A 235 19.23 -10.88 7.21
CA ILE A 235 19.00 -11.89 8.23
C ILE A 235 17.62 -12.51 8.06
N ASN A 236 17.42 -13.71 8.62
CA ASN A 236 16.09 -14.28 8.73
C ASN A 236 15.19 -13.37 9.56
N ALA A 237 13.96 -13.17 9.10
CA ALA A 237 12.97 -12.38 9.82
C ALA A 237 12.64 -13.02 11.18
N ASN A 238 12.34 -12.19 12.16
CA ASN A 238 11.94 -12.69 13.47
C ASN A 238 10.53 -13.30 13.42
N TYR A 239 10.28 -14.27 14.29
CA TYR A 239 8.99 -14.94 14.38
C TYR A 239 7.93 -13.99 14.97
N VAL A 240 6.78 -13.91 14.32
CA VAL A 240 5.55 -13.33 14.86
C VAL A 240 4.45 -14.38 14.83
N SER A 241 3.72 -14.53 15.93
CA SER A 241 2.50 -15.34 15.92
C SER A 241 1.44 -14.67 15.04
N TYR A 242 0.88 -15.41 14.09
CA TYR A 242 -0.18 -14.88 13.23
C TYR A 242 -1.45 -14.52 14.00
N SER A 243 -1.63 -14.98 15.25
CA SER A 243 -2.73 -14.49 16.08
C SER A 243 -2.57 -13.01 16.43
N HIS A 244 -1.37 -12.42 16.37
CA HIS A 244 -1.18 -10.98 16.58
C HIS A 244 -1.54 -10.16 15.34
N LEU A 245 -1.55 -10.76 14.15
CA LEU A 245 -1.88 -10.08 12.89
C LEU A 245 -3.37 -10.26 12.55
N TYR A 246 -3.87 -11.50 12.66
CA TYR A 246 -5.27 -11.88 12.51
C TYR A 246 -5.96 -11.18 11.32
N SER A 247 -7.17 -10.64 11.48
CA SER A 247 -7.94 -9.91 10.46
C SER A 247 -7.34 -8.56 10.05
N ALA A 248 -6.24 -8.13 10.67
CA ALA A 248 -5.52 -6.93 10.28
C ALA A 248 -4.34 -7.24 9.35
N GLY A 249 -3.84 -8.48 9.27
CA GLY A 249 -2.62 -8.76 8.51
C GLY A 249 -2.22 -10.21 8.24
N ALA A 250 -2.99 -11.22 8.65
CA ALA A 250 -2.56 -12.63 8.61
C ALA A 250 -2.94 -13.38 7.31
N LEU A 251 -3.32 -12.71 6.23
CA LEU A 251 -3.53 -13.41 4.95
C LEU A 251 -2.21 -13.56 4.19
N MET A 252 -2.14 -14.64 3.42
CA MET A 252 -1.10 -14.93 2.44
C MET A 252 -1.73 -15.05 1.05
N SER A 253 -0.98 -14.66 0.02
CA SER A 253 -1.47 -14.68 -1.36
C SER A 253 -0.31 -14.60 -2.36
N THR A 254 -0.66 -14.56 -3.64
CA THR A 254 0.22 -14.31 -4.79
C THR A 254 -0.21 -13.04 -5.50
N THR A 255 0.64 -12.48 -6.37
CA THR A 255 0.26 -11.30 -7.17
C THR A 255 -0.89 -11.60 -8.14
N GLU A 256 -0.96 -12.83 -8.66
CA GLU A 256 -2.05 -13.28 -9.55
C GLU A 256 -3.39 -13.38 -8.82
N ASP A 257 -3.41 -13.96 -7.63
CA ASP A 257 -4.64 -14.01 -6.83
C ASP A 257 -5.08 -12.62 -6.40
N LEU A 258 -4.15 -11.71 -6.09
CA LEU A 258 -4.51 -10.32 -5.80
C LEU A 258 -5.05 -9.58 -7.05
N PHE A 259 -4.61 -9.95 -8.25
CA PHE A 259 -5.23 -9.48 -9.49
C PHE A 259 -6.67 -10.00 -9.63
N LYS A 260 -6.94 -11.29 -9.36
CA LYS A 260 -8.31 -11.84 -9.34
C LYS A 260 -9.19 -11.11 -8.33
N TRP A 261 -8.65 -10.84 -7.14
CA TRP A 261 -9.31 -10.01 -6.12
C TRP A 261 -9.67 -8.63 -6.66
N ASN A 262 -8.75 -7.94 -7.31
CA ASN A 262 -9.01 -6.63 -7.91
C ASN A 262 -10.14 -6.71 -8.96
N GLN A 263 -10.10 -7.67 -9.88
CA GLN A 263 -11.15 -7.84 -10.90
C GLN A 263 -12.52 -8.13 -10.27
N ALA A 264 -12.57 -8.99 -9.25
CA ALA A 264 -13.81 -9.33 -8.57
C ALA A 264 -14.49 -8.11 -7.91
N LEU A 265 -13.71 -7.15 -7.41
CA LEU A 265 -14.22 -5.89 -6.88
C LEU A 265 -14.83 -5.03 -8.00
N LEU A 266 -14.16 -4.91 -9.14
CA LEU A 266 -14.66 -4.12 -10.28
C LEU A 266 -15.97 -4.66 -10.84
N GLU A 267 -16.06 -5.99 -10.93
CA GLU A 267 -17.20 -6.73 -11.47
C GLU A 267 -18.36 -6.88 -10.48
N ASN A 268 -18.25 -6.38 -9.25
CA ASN A 268 -19.26 -6.54 -8.19
C ASN A 268 -19.56 -8.01 -7.86
N THR A 269 -18.56 -8.88 -7.95
CA THR A 269 -18.76 -10.33 -7.78
C THR A 269 -19.21 -10.68 -6.35
N LEU A 270 -18.71 -9.96 -5.34
CA LEU A 270 -18.94 -10.27 -3.93
C LEU A 270 -19.89 -9.30 -3.21
N ILE A 271 -19.97 -8.06 -3.68
CA ILE A 271 -20.73 -6.97 -3.06
C ILE A 271 -21.42 -6.13 -4.13
N THR A 272 -22.51 -5.47 -3.77
CA THR A 272 -23.28 -4.59 -4.66
C THR A 272 -22.51 -3.32 -5.02
N GLU A 273 -22.97 -2.62 -6.05
CA GLU A 273 -22.42 -1.31 -6.44
C GLU A 273 -22.51 -0.25 -5.33
N ALA A 274 -23.56 -0.31 -4.52
CA ALA A 274 -23.73 0.58 -3.38
C ALA A 274 -22.59 0.38 -2.35
N SER A 275 -22.27 -0.87 -2.04
CA SER A 275 -21.14 -1.22 -1.17
C SER A 275 -19.78 -0.93 -1.81
N LYS A 276 -19.63 -1.16 -3.13
CA LYS A 276 -18.39 -0.82 -3.85
C LYS A 276 -18.10 0.68 -3.78
N THR A 277 -19.14 1.51 -3.86
CA THR A 277 -19.00 2.96 -3.69
C THR A 277 -18.40 3.33 -2.33
N MET A 278 -18.72 2.57 -1.26
CA MET A 278 -18.19 2.82 0.09
C MET A 278 -16.69 2.55 0.21
N ILE A 279 -16.15 1.56 -0.53
CA ILE A 279 -14.72 1.22 -0.51
C ILE A 279 -13.88 2.12 -1.45
N PHE A 280 -14.52 2.80 -2.41
CA PHE A 280 -13.82 3.68 -3.36
C PHE A 280 -14.01 5.18 -3.07
N THR A 281 -14.78 5.52 -2.05
CA THR A 281 -15.04 6.91 -1.65
C THR A 281 -14.24 7.29 -0.42
N ASN A 282 -13.59 8.45 -0.49
CA ASN A 282 -12.84 9.03 0.62
C ASN A 282 -13.78 9.41 1.76
N THR A 283 -13.46 8.96 2.96
CA THR A 283 -14.25 9.24 4.17
C THR A 283 -13.89 10.60 4.75
N THR A 284 -14.76 11.11 5.61
CA THR A 284 -14.58 12.42 6.25
C THR A 284 -14.51 12.31 7.77
N LEU A 285 -13.77 13.23 8.38
CA LEU A 285 -13.81 13.46 9.82
C LEU A 285 -15.06 14.26 10.21
N ASN A 286 -15.27 14.41 11.52
CA ASN A 286 -16.38 15.19 12.10
C ASN A 286 -16.38 16.67 11.66
N ASP A 287 -15.20 17.22 11.33
CA ASP A 287 -15.04 18.58 10.84
C ASP A 287 -15.22 18.73 9.31
N GLY A 288 -15.52 17.62 8.61
CA GLY A 288 -15.71 17.57 7.15
C GLY A 288 -14.41 17.43 6.34
N SER A 289 -13.24 17.42 6.98
CA SER A 289 -11.98 17.17 6.29
C SER A 289 -11.89 15.72 5.80
N LYS A 290 -11.19 15.50 4.68
CA LYS A 290 -11.00 14.17 4.07
C LYS A 290 -9.88 13.41 4.76
N THR A 291 -10.07 12.11 4.97
CA THR A 291 -9.06 11.24 5.60
C THR A 291 -8.03 10.69 4.61
N ASN A 292 -8.33 10.73 3.31
CA ASN A 292 -7.58 10.04 2.25
C ASN A 292 -7.55 8.53 2.46
N TYR A 293 -8.61 8.03 3.09
CA TYR A 293 -8.80 6.63 3.39
C TYR A 293 -10.29 6.27 3.30
N SER A 294 -10.54 5.03 2.93
CA SER A 294 -11.86 4.42 2.78
C SER A 294 -11.91 3.13 3.59
N TYR A 295 -12.82 2.21 3.30
CA TYR A 295 -12.89 0.95 4.04
C TYR A 295 -11.83 -0.04 3.58
N GLY A 296 -10.58 0.14 4.02
CA GLY A 296 -9.48 -0.81 3.74
C GLY A 296 -8.55 -0.39 2.62
N TRP A 297 -8.75 0.81 2.04
CA TRP A 297 -7.90 1.38 1.01
C TRP A 297 -7.56 2.84 1.32
N ALA A 298 -6.30 3.20 1.11
CA ALA A 298 -5.87 4.59 0.98
C ALA A 298 -6.29 5.13 -0.40
N ILE A 299 -6.57 6.43 -0.45
CA ILE A 299 -6.96 7.14 -1.66
C ILE A 299 -5.97 8.27 -1.90
N ASN A 300 -5.14 8.10 -2.92
CA ASN A 300 -4.04 9.00 -3.27
C ASN A 300 -4.11 9.35 -4.76
N THR A 301 -3.08 10.02 -5.29
CA THR A 301 -2.97 10.30 -6.73
C THR A 301 -1.59 9.94 -7.29
N ILE A 302 -1.53 9.63 -8.59
CA ILE A 302 -0.30 9.61 -9.40
C ILE A 302 -0.54 10.58 -10.56
N ASP A 303 0.15 11.72 -10.53
CA ASP A 303 -0.03 12.79 -11.52
C ASP A 303 -1.51 13.12 -11.81
N GLU A 304 -2.26 13.41 -10.74
CA GLU A 304 -3.70 13.73 -10.76
C GLU A 304 -4.65 12.54 -11.07
N SER A 305 -4.14 11.40 -11.54
CA SER A 305 -4.93 10.18 -11.64
C SER A 305 -5.14 9.58 -10.25
N ASN A 306 -6.41 9.41 -9.86
CA ASN A 306 -6.77 8.83 -8.57
C ASN A 306 -6.29 7.39 -8.46
N THR A 307 -5.83 7.03 -7.27
CA THR A 307 -5.36 5.69 -6.94
C THR A 307 -6.09 5.18 -5.71
N ILE A 308 -6.35 3.88 -5.70
CA ILE A 308 -6.93 3.15 -4.58
C ILE A 308 -5.93 2.05 -4.25
N GLU A 309 -5.39 2.08 -3.04
CA GLU A 309 -4.16 1.34 -2.75
C GLU A 309 -4.02 0.95 -1.30
N HIS A 310 -3.15 -0.03 -1.04
CA HIS A 310 -2.77 -0.38 0.32
C HIS A 310 -1.39 -1.05 0.34
N SER A 311 -0.55 -0.66 1.30
CA SER A 311 0.71 -1.34 1.61
C SER A 311 0.49 -2.49 2.60
N GLY A 312 1.20 -3.59 2.45
CA GLY A 312 1.27 -4.66 3.44
C GLY A 312 2.66 -4.79 4.00
N GLY A 313 2.76 -5.14 5.28
CA GLY A 313 4.03 -5.45 5.92
C GLY A 313 3.82 -6.41 7.08
N THR A 314 4.71 -7.38 7.18
CA THR A 314 4.89 -8.27 8.33
C THR A 314 6.39 -8.41 8.58
N LEU A 315 6.81 -9.16 9.61
CA LEU A 315 8.23 -9.42 9.80
C LEU A 315 8.73 -10.27 8.63
N GLY A 316 9.61 -9.71 7.80
CA GLY A 316 10.19 -10.38 6.65
C GLY A 316 9.53 -10.14 5.30
N TYR A 317 8.39 -9.45 5.23
CA TYR A 317 7.66 -9.26 3.97
C TYR A 317 7.16 -7.82 3.84
N ALA A 318 7.18 -7.31 2.62
CA ALA A 318 6.57 -6.04 2.26
C ALA A 318 5.83 -6.17 0.93
N THR A 319 4.60 -5.68 0.87
CA THR A 319 3.75 -5.76 -0.32
C THR A 319 3.12 -4.41 -0.61
N TYR A 320 2.79 -4.17 -1.86
CA TYR A 320 2.06 -2.98 -2.25
C TYR A 320 1.18 -3.29 -3.45
N ALA A 321 -0.03 -2.74 -3.43
CA ALA A 321 -0.97 -2.82 -4.53
C ALA A 321 -1.64 -1.46 -4.73
N THR A 322 -1.70 -1.02 -5.99
CA THR A 322 -2.35 0.22 -6.39
C THR A 322 -3.18 -0.03 -7.64
N TYR A 323 -4.39 0.52 -7.64
CA TYR A 323 -5.31 0.49 -8.76
C TYR A 323 -5.69 1.92 -9.16
N LEU A 324 -5.71 2.20 -10.46
CA LEU A 324 -6.08 3.48 -11.05
C LEU A 324 -7.41 3.31 -11.79
N PRO A 325 -8.56 3.65 -11.16
CA PRO A 325 -9.87 3.29 -11.69
C PRO A 325 -10.22 3.93 -13.04
N LYS A 326 -9.72 5.14 -13.30
CA LYS A 326 -10.03 5.87 -14.53
C LYS A 326 -9.29 5.27 -15.74
N GLU A 327 -8.06 4.80 -15.53
CA GLU A 327 -7.20 4.28 -16.57
C GLU A 327 -7.20 2.73 -16.62
N ASP A 328 -7.93 2.07 -15.72
CA ASP A 328 -7.97 0.62 -15.53
C ASP A 328 -6.57 0.01 -15.51
N ILE A 329 -5.71 0.52 -14.63
CA ILE A 329 -4.36 0.02 -14.42
C ILE A 329 -4.25 -0.51 -13.00
N PHE A 330 -3.84 -1.77 -12.86
CA PHE A 330 -3.50 -2.38 -11.58
C PHE A 330 -2.02 -2.73 -11.57
N VAL A 331 -1.33 -2.35 -10.51
CA VAL A 331 0.07 -2.71 -10.28
C VAL A 331 0.23 -3.24 -8.87
N THR A 332 0.88 -4.39 -8.75
CA THR A 332 1.27 -4.93 -7.44
C THR A 332 2.68 -5.49 -7.46
N VAL A 333 3.41 -5.28 -6.37
CA VAL A 333 4.74 -5.84 -6.16
C VAL A 333 4.84 -6.38 -4.74
N PHE A 334 5.23 -7.64 -4.62
CA PHE A 334 5.45 -8.34 -3.34
C PHE A 334 6.95 -8.60 -3.17
N SER A 335 7.48 -8.35 -1.97
CA SER A 335 8.88 -8.50 -1.60
C SER A 335 9.00 -9.41 -0.38
N ASN A 336 9.99 -10.31 -0.39
CA ASN A 336 10.34 -11.11 0.78
C ASN A 336 11.44 -10.46 1.64
N CYS A 337 11.55 -9.13 1.60
CA CYS A 337 12.27 -8.37 2.61
C CYS A 337 11.43 -7.21 3.12
N ASP A 338 11.24 -7.13 4.44
CA ASP A 338 10.66 -5.93 5.08
C ASP A 338 11.57 -4.70 4.95
N CYS A 339 12.84 -4.92 4.60
CA CYS A 339 13.84 -3.91 4.29
C CYS A 339 13.72 -3.30 2.89
N LYS A 340 12.86 -3.85 2.03
CA LYS A 340 12.63 -3.40 0.64
C LYS A 340 11.15 -3.12 0.43
N GLU A 341 10.69 -1.97 0.91
CA GLU A 341 9.30 -1.56 0.79
C GLU A 341 8.95 -1.24 -0.68
N PRO A 342 7.94 -1.89 -1.29
CA PRO A 342 7.75 -1.84 -2.73
C PRO A 342 6.85 -0.70 -3.23
N ARG A 343 6.46 0.28 -2.41
CA ARG A 343 5.58 1.40 -2.82
C ARG A 343 6.21 2.24 -3.91
N VAL A 344 7.45 2.63 -3.73
CA VAL A 344 8.14 3.54 -4.66
C VAL A 344 8.30 2.86 -6.02
N VAL A 345 8.75 1.60 -6.02
CA VAL A 345 8.90 0.82 -7.25
C VAL A 345 7.54 0.56 -7.93
N THR A 346 6.50 0.25 -7.16
CA THR A 346 5.13 0.06 -7.68
C THR A 346 4.58 1.36 -8.29
N THR A 347 4.78 2.50 -7.61
CA THR A 347 4.33 3.81 -8.09
C THR A 347 5.08 4.23 -9.37
N LYS A 348 6.39 3.94 -9.45
CA LYS A 348 7.20 4.13 -10.66
C LYS A 348 6.64 3.34 -11.85
N ILE A 349 6.32 2.07 -11.63
CA ILE A 349 5.75 1.20 -12.66
C ILE A 349 4.36 1.72 -13.10
N ALA A 350 3.50 2.11 -12.15
CA ALA A 350 2.19 2.68 -12.47
C ALA A 350 2.30 3.98 -13.29
N ALA A 351 3.18 4.90 -12.90
CA ALA A 351 3.44 6.14 -13.65
C ALA A 351 3.98 5.86 -15.06
N LEU A 352 4.88 4.88 -15.20
CA LEU A 352 5.39 4.44 -16.49
C LEU A 352 4.28 3.91 -17.41
N VAL A 353 3.35 3.10 -16.89
CA VAL A 353 2.22 2.53 -17.66
C VAL A 353 1.17 3.60 -18.02
N LEU A 354 1.06 4.64 -17.19
CA LEU A 354 0.28 5.85 -17.48
C LEU A 354 0.91 6.76 -18.54
N ASP A 355 2.13 6.47 -19.00
CA ASP A 355 2.95 7.38 -19.82
C ASP A 355 3.16 8.75 -19.16
N LYS A 356 3.33 8.73 -17.83
CA LYS A 356 3.61 9.92 -17.02
C LYS A 356 5.05 9.91 -16.55
N PRO A 357 5.71 11.09 -16.51
CA PRO A 357 7.05 11.17 -15.96
C PRO A 357 7.01 10.78 -14.48
N PHE A 358 7.91 9.89 -14.08
CA PHE A 358 8.21 9.67 -12.67
C PHE A 358 9.55 10.32 -12.36
N PRO A 359 9.64 11.20 -11.36
CA PRO A 359 10.89 11.84 -11.03
C PRO A 359 11.99 10.82 -10.69
N SER A 360 13.15 10.93 -11.33
CA SER A 360 14.29 10.06 -11.11
C SER A 360 15.59 10.79 -11.37
N GLU A 361 16.70 10.28 -10.83
CA GLU A 361 18.05 10.82 -11.07
C GLU A 361 18.38 10.91 -12.57
N ASP A 362 17.94 9.92 -13.36
CA ASP A 362 18.16 9.86 -14.81
C ASP A 362 17.43 11.00 -15.57
N LEU A 363 16.43 11.63 -14.96
CA LEU A 363 15.71 12.79 -15.50
C LEU A 363 16.20 14.12 -14.91
N SER A 364 17.26 14.10 -14.10
CA SER A 364 17.75 15.30 -13.45
C SER A 364 18.55 16.20 -14.39
N ILE A 365 18.38 17.53 -14.26
CA ILE A 365 19.18 18.51 -14.99
C ILE A 365 20.28 19.06 -14.09
N THR A 366 21.50 19.22 -14.59
CA THR A 366 22.55 19.86 -13.80
C THR A 366 22.33 21.38 -13.76
N LEU A 367 22.24 21.96 -12.56
CA LEU A 367 22.26 23.40 -12.33
C LEU A 367 23.62 23.81 -11.78
N GLU A 368 24.04 25.06 -12.03
CA GLU A 368 25.26 25.59 -11.43
C GLU A 368 25.08 25.91 -9.95
N ASN A 369 26.17 25.93 -9.19
CA ASN A 369 26.12 26.25 -7.75
C ASN A 369 25.48 27.62 -7.46
N SER A 370 25.71 28.60 -8.33
CA SER A 370 25.09 29.92 -8.22
C SER A 370 23.57 29.89 -8.37
N GLU A 371 23.03 28.89 -9.06
CA GLU A 371 21.58 28.67 -9.20
C GLU A 371 21.03 27.86 -8.03
N LEU A 372 21.79 26.93 -7.47
CA LEU A 372 21.34 26.08 -6.36
C LEU A 372 21.36 26.82 -5.01
N ILE A 373 22.32 27.71 -4.80
CA ILE A 373 22.51 28.42 -3.51
C ILE A 373 21.25 29.22 -3.09
N GLN A 374 20.46 29.69 -4.05
CA GLN A 374 19.25 30.48 -3.80
C GLN A 374 18.12 29.68 -3.10
N PHE A 375 18.21 28.35 -3.11
CA PHE A 375 17.23 27.46 -2.48
C PHE A 375 17.66 26.99 -1.09
N VAL A 376 18.90 27.23 -0.69
CA VAL A 376 19.44 26.84 0.61
C VAL A 376 18.80 27.68 1.72
N GLY A 377 18.32 27.03 2.77
CA GLY A 377 17.66 27.70 3.89
C GLY A 377 16.82 26.77 4.75
N THR A 378 16.32 27.32 5.85
CA THR A 378 15.30 26.68 6.70
C THR A 378 13.95 27.21 6.27
N TYR A 379 13.03 26.30 5.94
CA TYR A 379 11.67 26.62 5.54
C TYR A 379 10.71 26.18 6.64
N THR A 380 9.93 27.12 7.16
CA THR A 380 8.85 26.85 8.13
C THR A 380 7.52 26.73 7.38
N PHE A 381 6.86 25.58 7.51
CA PHE A 381 5.60 25.27 6.84
C PHE A 381 4.38 25.64 7.70
N GLU A 382 3.22 25.73 7.06
CA GLU A 382 1.93 26.10 7.70
C GLU A 382 1.53 25.18 8.87
N ASP A 383 2.00 23.93 8.87
CA ASP A 383 1.79 22.96 9.95
C ASP A 383 2.79 23.11 11.12
N GLY A 384 3.66 24.12 11.06
CA GLY A 384 4.71 24.38 12.04
C GLY A 384 5.95 23.49 11.87
N SER A 385 5.95 22.57 10.89
CA SER A 385 7.11 21.73 10.62
C SER A 385 8.18 22.49 9.83
N THR A 386 9.44 22.13 10.00
CA THR A 386 10.56 22.77 9.29
C THR A 386 11.20 21.82 8.29
N ARG A 387 11.76 22.34 7.20
CA ARG A 387 12.63 21.58 6.29
C ARG A 387 13.89 22.39 6.03
N ILE A 388 15.04 21.76 6.17
CA ILE A 388 16.33 22.43 5.97
C ILE A 388 16.91 21.97 4.65
N VAL A 389 17.07 22.90 3.71
CA VAL A 389 17.70 22.64 2.42
C VAL A 389 19.15 23.06 2.52
N THR A 390 20.07 22.13 2.22
CA THR A 390 21.52 22.35 2.27
C THR A 390 22.17 22.00 0.94
N LEU A 391 23.29 22.63 0.62
CA LEU A 391 24.08 22.36 -0.59
C LEU A 391 25.44 21.81 -0.19
N ASN A 392 25.82 20.65 -0.71
CA ASN A 392 27.17 20.10 -0.57
C ASN A 392 27.64 19.51 -1.91
N ASP A 393 28.84 19.86 -2.37
CA ASP A 393 29.45 19.34 -3.61
C ASP A 393 28.52 19.35 -4.84
N LYS A 394 27.85 20.48 -5.11
CA LYS A 394 26.85 20.66 -6.17
C LYS A 394 25.55 19.83 -6.03
N GLN A 395 25.35 19.15 -4.90
CA GLN A 395 24.16 18.36 -4.61
C GLN A 395 23.33 19.02 -3.51
N LEU A 396 22.03 19.25 -3.76
CA LEU A 396 21.11 19.67 -2.72
C LEU A 396 20.64 18.49 -1.88
N TYR A 397 20.43 18.75 -0.60
CA TYR A 397 19.86 17.83 0.36
C TYR A 397 18.69 18.51 1.08
N VAL A 398 17.68 17.73 1.42
CA VAL A 398 16.63 18.15 2.35
C VAL A 398 16.75 17.36 3.65
N ASN A 399 16.66 18.06 4.76
CA ASN A 399 16.61 17.48 6.08
C ASN A 399 15.23 17.73 6.69
N PHE A 400 14.61 16.64 7.14
CA PHE A 400 13.42 16.70 7.98
C PHE A 400 13.87 16.58 9.45
N PRO A 401 13.18 17.21 10.41
CA PRO A 401 13.53 17.11 11.82
C PRO A 401 13.65 15.66 12.27
N ASN A 402 14.78 15.31 12.89
CA ASN A 402 15.09 13.95 13.39
C ASN A 402 15.19 12.85 12.31
N MET A 403 15.36 13.21 11.04
CA MET A 403 15.64 12.24 9.97
C MET A 403 17.02 12.50 9.36
N ASP A 404 17.58 11.49 8.70
CA ASP A 404 18.77 11.68 7.88
C ASP A 404 18.48 12.60 6.69
N LYS A 405 19.51 13.30 6.23
CA LYS A 405 19.40 14.15 5.03
C LYS A 405 19.19 13.28 3.79
N LEU A 406 18.23 13.64 2.96
CA LEU A 406 17.94 12.98 1.68
C LEU A 406 18.44 13.86 0.55
N LYS A 407 19.01 13.26 -0.51
CA LYS A 407 19.32 14.03 -1.71
C LYS A 407 18.03 14.53 -2.35
N ILE A 408 18.08 15.72 -2.94
CA ILE A 408 17.02 16.20 -3.81
C ILE A 408 17.56 16.46 -5.22
N PHE A 409 16.92 15.86 -6.21
CA PHE A 409 17.34 15.92 -7.60
C PHE A 409 16.51 16.94 -8.36
N THR A 410 17.17 17.77 -9.14
CA THR A 410 16.62 18.82 -10.00
C THR A 410 15.77 18.23 -11.12
N HIS A 411 14.44 18.29 -11.00
CA HIS A 411 13.54 17.88 -12.09
C HIS A 411 13.42 18.97 -13.16
N ASN A 412 13.37 20.24 -12.73
CA ASN A 412 13.50 21.41 -13.57
C ASN A 412 14.17 22.54 -12.76
N SER A 413 14.26 23.76 -13.32
CA SER A 413 14.96 24.88 -12.68
C SER A 413 14.40 25.31 -11.32
N LYS A 414 13.20 24.85 -10.94
CA LYS A 414 12.54 25.23 -9.68
C LYS A 414 11.91 24.06 -8.92
N THR A 415 11.74 22.90 -9.54
CA THR A 415 11.14 21.71 -8.92
C THR A 415 12.20 20.64 -8.73
N PHE A 416 12.23 20.09 -7.53
CA PHE A 416 13.17 19.09 -7.06
C PHE A 416 12.41 17.88 -6.54
N TRP A 417 12.93 16.68 -6.76
CA TRP A 417 12.39 15.43 -6.27
C TRP A 417 13.23 14.90 -5.11
N ILE A 418 12.58 14.32 -4.11
CA ILE A 418 13.26 13.78 -2.93
C ILE A 418 13.62 12.30 -3.19
N GLU A 419 14.91 11.98 -3.05
CA GLU A 419 15.47 10.64 -3.28
C GLU A 419 14.68 9.55 -2.56
N GLY A 420 14.34 8.48 -3.28
CA GLY A 420 13.66 7.33 -2.70
C GLY A 420 12.19 7.57 -2.35
N THR A 421 11.58 8.67 -2.80
CA THR A 421 10.17 8.98 -2.50
C THR A 421 9.34 9.26 -3.76
N THR A 422 8.09 9.69 -3.57
CA THR A 422 7.23 10.25 -4.62
C THR A 422 7.01 11.75 -4.42
N GLU A 423 7.85 12.40 -3.60
CA GLU A 423 7.64 13.74 -3.08
C GLU A 423 8.49 14.78 -3.82
N THR A 424 7.98 16.01 -3.89
CA THR A 424 8.65 17.11 -4.59
C THR A 424 8.68 18.39 -3.76
N LEU A 425 9.70 19.20 -4.00
CA LEU A 425 9.87 20.57 -3.50
C LEU A 425 9.91 21.52 -4.69
N SER A 426 9.00 22.49 -4.74
CA SER A 426 8.98 23.53 -5.78
C SER A 426 9.24 24.89 -5.18
N PHE A 427 10.31 25.55 -5.60
CA PHE A 427 10.74 26.82 -5.04
C PHE A 427 10.28 28.00 -5.89
N LYS A 428 9.82 29.05 -5.22
CA LYS A 428 9.46 30.32 -5.85
C LYS A 428 10.12 31.47 -5.09
N THR A 429 11.11 32.07 -5.73
CA THR A 429 11.79 33.28 -5.26
C THR A 429 11.07 34.52 -5.76
N THR A 430 10.76 35.44 -4.85
CA THR A 430 10.17 36.76 -5.13
C THR A 430 10.98 37.84 -4.41
N ASN A 431 10.66 39.12 -4.66
CA ASN A 431 11.28 40.24 -3.94
C ASN A 431 11.02 40.21 -2.42
N GLN A 432 10.07 39.39 -1.95
CA GLN A 432 9.68 39.26 -0.54
C GLN A 432 10.30 38.03 0.14
N GLY A 433 11.10 37.22 -0.57
CA GLY A 433 11.71 35.99 -0.06
C GLY A 433 11.46 34.78 -0.96
N THR A 434 12.07 33.65 -0.59
CA THR A 434 11.88 32.34 -1.24
C THR A 434 10.81 31.54 -0.50
N SER A 435 9.82 31.06 -1.23
CA SER A 435 8.84 30.07 -0.74
C SER A 435 9.16 28.69 -1.30
N CYS A 436 8.82 27.65 -0.55
CA CYS A 436 8.97 26.26 -0.93
C CYS A 436 7.62 25.55 -0.83
N VAL A 437 7.19 24.97 -1.93
CA VAL A 437 5.97 24.16 -1.99
C VAL A 437 6.37 22.70 -1.90
N PHE A 438 6.05 22.05 -0.79
CA PHE A 438 6.15 20.61 -0.64
C PHE A 438 4.88 19.96 -1.19
N LYS A 439 5.03 18.97 -2.06
CA LYS A 439 3.92 18.20 -2.62
C LYS A 439 4.23 16.72 -2.51
N ASN A 440 3.31 15.97 -1.88
CA ASN A 440 3.26 14.52 -1.96
C ASN A 440 2.02 14.09 -2.77
N ARG A 441 1.66 12.80 -2.72
CA ARG A 441 0.53 12.24 -3.47
C ARG A 441 -0.85 12.63 -2.94
N ILE A 442 -0.90 13.31 -1.80
CA ILE A 442 -2.10 13.52 -0.98
C ILE A 442 -2.39 15.01 -0.79
N TYR A 443 -1.36 15.79 -0.42
CA TYR A 443 -1.51 17.20 -0.13
C TYR A 443 -0.29 18.01 -0.57
N THR A 444 -0.51 19.32 -0.59
CA THR A 444 0.48 20.34 -0.86
C THR A 444 0.56 21.24 0.37
N SER A 445 1.77 21.59 0.79
CA SER A 445 2.01 22.54 1.89
C SER A 445 3.03 23.58 1.45
N ILE A 446 2.86 24.82 1.92
CA ILE A 446 3.74 25.94 1.58
C ILE A 446 4.55 26.30 2.81
N GLY A 447 5.86 26.37 2.62
CA GLY A 447 6.80 26.87 3.60
C GLY A 447 7.48 28.14 3.12
N TYR A 448 7.84 28.99 4.07
CA TYR A 448 8.55 30.24 3.81
C TYR A 448 9.93 30.14 4.43
N ILE A 449 10.93 30.65 3.70
CA ILE A 449 12.30 30.72 4.22
C ILE A 449 12.33 31.68 5.43
N ASP A 450 12.97 31.25 6.51
CA ASP A 450 13.18 32.05 7.71
C ASP A 450 14.20 33.18 7.49
#